data_AF-A0A920E4N5-F1
#
_entry.id   AF-A0A920E4N5-F1
#
_cell.length_a   1.000
_cell.length_b   1.000
_cell.length_c   1.000
_cell.angle_alpha   90.00
_cell.angle_beta   90.00
_cell.angle_gamma   90.00
#
_symmetry.space_group_name_H-M   'P 1'
#
loop_
_entity.id
_entity.type
_entity.pdbx_description
1 polymer ?
#
loop_
_entity_poly.entity_id
_entity_poly.type
_entity_poly.pdbx_seq_one_letter_code
_entity_poly.pdbx_strand_id
1 'polypeptide(L)' 'MARYMAKNIVASGLLNECEIQLAYAIGKPDPVSYYINSQILILLKIDKILNSIQNYLIVHQKV' A
#
# COMPACT_ATOMS: atom_id res chain seq x y z
N MET A 1 -8.30 -0.65 6.04
CA MET A 1 -7.28 0.14 5.31
C MET A 1 -6.73 -0.58 4.08
N ALA A 2 -6.15 -1.79 4.20
CA ALA A 2 -5.58 -2.53 3.06
C ALA A 2 -6.53 -2.62 1.84
N ARG A 3 -7.79 -3.04 2.06
CA ARG A 3 -8.80 -3.13 0.99
C ARG A 3 -9.11 -1.78 0.32
N TYR A 4 -9.14 -0.70 1.09
CA TYR A 4 -9.40 0.63 0.55
C TYR A 4 -8.27 1.08 -0.37
N MET A 5 -7.02 0.82 0.04
CA MET A 5 -5.84 1.07 -0.78
C MET A 5 -5.87 0.23 -2.05
N ALA A 6 -6.11 -1.08 -1.95
CA ALA A 6 -6.19 -1.96 -3.11
C ALA A 6 -7.27 -1.50 -4.10
N LYS A 7 -8.45 -1.13 -3.60
CA LYS A 7 -9.54 -0.61 -4.44
C LYS A 7 -9.13 0.67 -5.17
N ASN A 8 -8.51 1.62 -4.48
CA ASN A 8 -8.10 2.89 -5.08
C ASN A 8 -6.99 2.69 -6.13
N ILE A 9 -6.03 1.80 -5.85
CA ILE A 9 -4.95 1.46 -6.78
C ILE A 9 -5.53 0.85 -8.06
N VAL A 10 -6.43 -0.12 -7.95
CA VAL A 10 -7.08 -0.73 -9.12
C VAL A 10 -7.98 0.28 -9.85
N ALA A 11 -8.77 1.07 -9.11
CA ALA A 11 -9.65 2.08 -9.69
C ALA A 11 -8.90 3.21 -10.42
N SER A 12 -7.65 3.48 -10.03
CA SER A 12 -6.79 4.46 -10.72
C SER A 12 -6.24 3.97 -12.06
N GLY A 13 -6.49 2.71 -12.43
CA GLY A 13 -5.98 2.10 -13.67
C GLY A 13 -4.48 1.84 -13.65
N LEU A 14 -3.82 1.95 -12.48
CA LEU A 14 -2.39 1.71 -12.32
C LEU A 14 -2.04 0.22 -12.38
N LEU A 15 -2.92 -0.65 -11.87
CA LEU A 15 -2.75 -2.09 -11.78
C LEU A 15 -4.10 -2.80 -12.01
N ASN A 16 -4.09 -3.95 -12.66
CA ASN A 16 -5.28 -4.80 -12.84
C ASN A 16 -5.59 -5.62 -11.58
N GLU A 17 -4.54 -6.01 -10.86
CA GLU A 17 -4.63 -6.78 -9.62
C GLU A 17 -3.49 -6.37 -8.68
N CYS A 18 -3.77 -6.39 -7.38
CA CYS A 18 -2.77 -6.12 -6.35
C CYS A 18 -3.07 -6.91 -5.09
N GLU A 19 -2.00 -7.36 -4.43
CA GLU A 19 -1.99 -7.95 -3.12
C GLU A 19 -1.31 -6.96 -2.17
N ILE A 20 -1.96 -6.65 -1.05
CA ILE A 20 -1.44 -5.72 -0.03
C ILE A 20 -1.41 -6.45 1.30
N GLN A 21 -0.24 -6.45 1.94
CA GLN A 21 -0.02 -7.03 3.24
C GLN A 21 0.38 -5.93 4.23
N LEU A 22 -0.26 -5.96 5.40
CA LEU A 22 0.01 -5.07 6.52
C LEU A 22 0.36 -5.92 7.73
N ALA A 23 1.56 -5.75 8.29
CA ALA A 23 1.95 -6.42 9.52
C ALA A 23 1.87 -5.43 10.68
N TYR A 24 1.18 -5.81 11.75
CA TYR A 24 1.08 -5.04 12.99
C TYR A 24 1.70 -5.82 14.15
N ALA A 25 2.40 -5.10 15.03
CA ALA A 25 2.87 -5.65 16.29
C ALA A 25 1.99 -5.14 17.44
N ILE A 26 1.72 -6.00 18.42
CA ILE A 26 0.96 -5.63 19.62
C ILE A 26 1.72 -4.53 20.36
N GLY A 27 1.03 -3.43 20.67
CA GLY A 27 1.60 -2.27 21.37
C GLY A 27 2.27 -1.25 20.45
N LYS A 28 2.24 -1.43 19.12
CA LYS A 28 2.69 -0.42 18.17
C LYS A 28 1.50 0.12 17.35
N PRO A 29 1.24 1.45 17.38
CA PRO A 29 0.14 2.04 16.63
C PRO A 29 0.37 1.93 15.11
N ASP A 30 1.63 2.06 14.67
CA ASP A 30 2.01 1.97 13.28
C ASP A 30 2.36 0.52 12.87
N PRO A 31 2.07 0.12 11.61
CA PRO A 31 2.53 -1.13 11.04
C PRO A 31 4.04 -1.30 11.12
N VAL A 32 4.46 -2.53 11.38
CA VAL A 32 5.88 -2.89 11.37
C VAL A 32 6.40 -3.11 9.95
N SER A 33 5.54 -3.55 9.03
CA SER A 33 5.90 -3.66 7.61
C SER A 33 4.68 -3.52 6.70
N TYR A 34 4.98 -3.11 5.46
CA TYR A 34 4.05 -3.00 4.36
C TYR A 34 4.64 -3.77 3.19
N TYR A 35 3.84 -4.60 2.54
CA TYR A 35 4.26 -5.30 1.33
C TYR A 35 3.15 -5.21 0.29
N ILE A 36 3.56 -4.97 -0.96
CA ILE A 36 2.65 -4.86 -2.09
C ILE A 36 3.20 -5.72 -3.21
N ASN A 37 2.37 -6.63 -3.70
CA ASN A 37 2.69 -7.52 -4.80
C ASN A 37 1.65 -7.34 -5.93
N SER A 38 2.11 -7.40 -7.17
CA SER A 38 1.27 -7.34 -8.35
C SER A 38 1.96 -8.12 -9.46
N GLN A 39 1.23 -8.99 -10.18
CA GLN A 39 1.82 -9.89 -11.18
C GLN A 39 2.47 -9.16 -12.36
N ILE A 40 2.04 -7.93 -12.69
CA ILE A 40 2.48 -7.21 -13.88
C ILE A 40 2.88 -5.79 -13.48
N LEU A 41 4.14 -5.58 -13.13
CA LEU A 41 4.75 -4.25 -13.20
C LEU A 41 6.27 -4.31 -13.34
N ILE A 42 6.80 -3.45 -14.21
CA ILE A 42 8.22 -3.13 -14.32
C ILE A 42 8.64 -2.34 -13.07
N LEU A 43 9.74 -2.77 -12.44
CA LEU A 43 10.31 -2.30 -11.16
C LEU A 43 10.22 -0.78 -10.94
N LEU A 44 10.42 0.03 -11.99
CA LEU A 44 10.41 1.50 -11.93
C LEU A 44 9.06 2.14 -11.54
N LYS A 45 7.91 1.48 -11.76
CA LYS A 45 6.60 2.00 -11.33
C LYS A 45 6.24 1.58 -9.90
N ILE A 46 6.83 0.51 -9.37
CA ILE A 46 6.52 -0.02 -8.03
C ILE A 46 6.99 0.98 -6.97
N ASP A 47 8.19 1.54 -7.12
CA ASP A 47 8.76 2.48 -6.15
C ASP A 47 7.93 3.75 -5.98
N LYS A 48 7.40 4.29 -7.09
CA LYS A 48 6.51 5.47 -7.02
C LYS A 48 5.21 5.16 -6.29
N ILE A 49 4.62 3.99 -6.55
CA ILE A 49 3.36 3.57 -5.91
C ILE A 49 3.58 3.35 -4.41
N LEU A 50 4.69 2.71 -4.03
CA LEU A 50 5.07 2.51 -2.63
C LEU A 50 5.24 3.84 -1.88
N ASN A 51 5.94 4.80 -2.48
CA ASN A 51 6.14 6.13 -1.88
C ASN A 51 4.82 6.91 -1.73
N SER A 52 3.92 6.85 -2.72
CA SER A 52 2.61 7.48 -2.62
C SER A 52 1.73 6.85 -1.53
N ILE A 53 1.80 5.52 -1.37
CA ILE A 53 1.04 4.80 -0.36
C ILE A 53 1.59 5.05 1.05
N GLN A 54 2.92 5.07 1.22
CA GLN A 54 3.56 5.44 2.49
C GLN A 54 3.15 6.84 2.92
N ASN A 55 3.18 7.82 2.01
CA ASN A 55 2.74 9.19 2.32
C ASN A 55 1.26 9.25 2.71
N TYR A 56 0.39 8.48 2.07
CA TYR A 56 -1.03 8.43 2.43
C TYR A 56 -1.26 7.80 3.83
N LEU A 57 -0.50 6.75 4.16
CA LEU A 57 -0.57 6.08 5.47
C LEU A 57 -0.11 6.98 6.62
N ILE A 58 1.01 7.70 6.45
CA ILE A 58 1.56 8.59 7.48
C ILE A 58 0.60 9.75 7.82
N VAL A 59 -0.15 10.24 6.83
CA VAL A 59 -1.09 11.36 7.02
C VAL A 59 -2.40 10.90 7.66
N HIS A 60 -2.87 9.68 7.40
CA HIS A 60 -4.18 9.20 7.86
C HIS A 60 -4.14 8.32 9.13
N GLN A 61 -2.97 7.87 9.60
CA GLN A 61 -2.84 7.16 10.90
C GLN A 61 -2.67 8.09 12.12
N LYS A 62 -2.62 9.42 11.93
CA LYS A 62 -2.56 10.41 13.02
C LYS A 62 -3.92 10.75 13.68
N VAL A 63 -4.96 9.94 13.46
CA VAL A 63 -6.28 10.10 14.09
C VAL A 63 -6.60 8.90 14.97
#